data_AF-A0A921GCD7-F1
#
_entry.id   AF-A0A921GCD7-F1
#
_cell.length_a   1.000
_cell.length_b   1.000
_cell.length_c   1.000
_cell.angle_alpha   90.00
_cell.angle_beta   90.00
_cell.angle_gamma   90.00
#
_symmetry.space_group_name_H-M   'P 1'
#
loop_
_entity.id
_entity.type
_entity.pdbx_description
1 polymer ?
#
loop_
_entity_poly.entity_id
_entity_poly.type
_entity_poly.pdbx_seq_one_letter_code
_entity_poly.pdbx_strand_id
1 'polypeptide(L)'
;MNNTQEQIEIINGQMIASALFIVSIAIAIILLYNNKLDLEGKETILTPKEAENVAILNKLFALLLLTYFLYVSIQEYQKQPSSDAYLQVLASLLVVIAALITGYVLLKNYDENKEPNISIDNPEI
;
A
#
# COMPACT_ATOMS: atom_id res chain seq x y z
N MET A 1 -25.19 -17.10 -22.26
CA MET A 1 -25.18 -15.64 -22.46
C MET A 1 -24.65 -14.84 -21.26
N ASN A 2 -24.40 -15.44 -20.07
CA ASN A 2 -23.88 -14.71 -18.88
C ASN A 2 -22.38 -14.35 -18.88
N ASN A 3 -21.54 -15.01 -19.68
CA ASN A 3 -20.09 -14.93 -19.50
C ASN A 3 -19.48 -13.58 -19.95
N THR A 4 -20.07 -12.93 -20.96
CA THR A 4 -19.55 -11.66 -21.50
C THR A 4 -19.83 -10.48 -20.58
N GLN A 5 -21.03 -10.39 -19.98
CA GLN A 5 -21.36 -9.31 -19.06
C GLN A 5 -20.51 -9.39 -17.79
N GLU A 6 -20.33 -10.59 -17.24
CA GLU A 6 -19.47 -10.82 -16.07
C GLU A 6 -18.00 -10.43 -16.35
N GLN A 7 -17.49 -10.72 -17.55
CA GLN A 7 -16.13 -10.30 -17.95
C GLN A 7 -16.01 -8.77 -18.05
N ILE A 8 -17.03 -8.10 -18.59
CA ILE A 8 -17.05 -6.63 -18.67
C ILE A 8 -17.07 -6.01 -17.26
N GLU A 9 -17.85 -6.57 -16.32
CA GLU A 9 -17.88 -6.10 -14.94
C GLU A 9 -16.53 -6.25 -14.23
N ILE A 10 -15.85 -7.38 -14.44
CA ILE A 10 -14.50 -7.60 -13.90
C ILE A 10 -13.52 -6.55 -14.46
N ILE A 11 -13.55 -6.31 -15.78
CA ILE A 11 -12.69 -5.31 -16.43
C ILE A 11 -12.98 -3.90 -15.89
N ASN A 12 -14.25 -3.53 -15.76
CA ASN A 12 -14.63 -2.24 -15.18
C ASN A 12 -14.14 -2.09 -13.74
N GLY A 13 -14.23 -3.16 -12.94
CA GLY A 13 -13.70 -3.19 -11.58
C GLY A 13 -12.18 -3.01 -11.55
N GLN A 14 -11.43 -3.66 -12.45
CA GLN A 14 -9.99 -3.45 -12.59
C GLN A 14 -9.64 -2.01 -13.00
N MET A 15 -10.42 -1.40 -13.90
CA MET A 15 -10.22 0.00 -14.30
C MET A 15 -10.38 0.94 -13.11
N ILE A 16 -11.44 0.76 -12.31
CA ILE A 16 -11.68 1.54 -11.09
C ILE A 16 -10.55 1.31 -10.08
N ALA A 17 -10.18 0.05 -9.82
CA ALA A 17 -9.08 -0.28 -8.92
C ALA A 17 -7.76 0.34 -9.37
N SER A 18 -7.49 0.40 -10.67
CA SER A 18 -6.29 1.03 -11.25
C SER A 18 -6.30 2.55 -11.02
N ALA A 19 -7.44 3.21 -11.24
CA ALA A 19 -7.58 4.64 -10.96
C ALA A 19 -7.36 4.94 -9.47
N LEU A 20 -7.93 4.12 -8.58
CA LEU A 20 -7.72 4.22 -7.13
C LEU A 20 -6.27 3.96 -6.72
N PHE A 21 -5.58 3.03 -7.40
CA PHE A 21 -4.17 2.75 -7.14
C PHE A 21 -3.28 3.95 -7.51
N ILE A 22 -3.61 4.66 -8.61
CA ILE A 22 -2.94 5.92 -8.96
C ILE A 22 -3.10 6.98 -7.85
N VAL A 23 -4.30 7.10 -7.27
CA VAL A 23 -4.52 7.99 -6.12
C VAL A 23 -3.65 7.58 -4.93
N SER A 24 -3.54 6.28 -4.65
CA SER A 24 -2.67 5.77 -3.58
C SER A 24 -1.20 6.11 -3.81
N ILE A 25 -0.73 6.04 -5.06
CA ILE A 25 0.63 6.46 -5.45
C ILE A 25 0.80 7.97 -5.21
N ALA A 26 -0.17 8.80 -5.59
CA ALA A 26 -0.11 10.23 -5.35
C ALA A 26 0.01 10.57 -3.85
N ILE A 27 -0.74 9.89 -2.99
CA ILE A 27 -0.64 10.04 -1.53
C ILE A 27 0.75 9.64 -1.05
N ALA A 28 1.32 8.53 -1.55
CA ALA A 28 2.67 8.11 -1.19
C ALA A 28 3.74 9.14 -1.59
N ILE A 29 3.59 9.79 -2.74
CA ILE A 29 4.48 10.86 -3.19
C ILE A 29 4.38 12.08 -2.27
N ILE A 30 3.16 12.47 -1.86
CA ILE A 30 2.95 13.57 -0.92
C ILE A 30 3.65 13.28 0.41
N LEU A 31 3.55 12.05 0.94
CA LEU A 31 4.23 11.64 2.16
C LEU A 31 5.76 11.70 2.03
N LEU A 32 6.31 11.24 0.91
CA LEU A 32 7.75 11.33 0.63
C LEU A 32 8.22 12.79 0.57
N TYR A 33 7.43 13.66 -0.06
CA TYR A 33 7.72 15.09 -0.11
C TYR A 33 7.62 15.74 1.27
N ASN A 34 6.64 15.36 2.10
CA ASN A 34 6.53 15.82 3.48
C ASN A 34 7.77 15.45 4.31
N ASN A 35 8.23 14.21 4.21
CA ASN A 35 9.44 13.75 4.91
C ASN A 35 10.69 14.49 4.41
N LYS A 36 10.76 14.83 3.12
CA LYS A 36 11.83 15.67 2.59
C LYS A 36 11.84 17.06 3.22
N LEU A 37 10.67 17.72 3.35
CA LEU A 37 10.58 19.04 3.96
C LEU A 37 11.04 19.02 5.43
N ASP A 38 10.65 17.99 6.17
CA ASP A 38 11.05 17.78 7.56
C ASP A 38 12.58 17.66 7.69
N LEU A 39 13.21 16.83 6.86
CA LEU A 39 14.68 16.68 6.80
C LEU A 39 15.40 17.97 6.37
N GLU A 40 14.74 18.84 5.62
CA GLU A 40 15.26 20.15 5.22
C GLU A 40 15.02 21.24 6.29
N GLY A 41 14.37 20.90 7.41
CA GLY A 41 14.00 21.87 8.47
C GLY A 41 12.95 22.90 8.02
N LYS A 42 12.15 22.55 7.00
CA LYS A 42 11.10 23.41 6.45
C LYS A 42 9.74 23.06 7.04
N GLU A 43 8.79 23.99 6.94
CA GLU A 43 7.40 23.73 7.30
C GLU A 43 6.83 22.59 6.46
N THR A 44 6.27 21.58 7.15
CA THR A 44 5.71 20.38 6.54
C THR A 44 4.24 20.58 6.16
N ILE A 45 3.76 19.81 5.19
CA ILE A 45 2.33 19.83 4.76
C ILE A 45 1.45 19.15 5.80
N LEU A 46 1.97 18.08 6.40
CA LEU A 46 1.32 17.29 7.43
C LEU A 46 2.17 17.32 8.69
N THR A 47 1.51 17.33 9.85
CA THR A 47 2.21 17.08 11.11
C THR A 47 2.73 15.64 11.15
N PRO A 48 3.75 15.32 11.98
CA PRO A 48 4.29 13.95 12.06
C PRO A 48 3.22 12.88 12.30
N LYS A 49 2.27 13.17 13.21
CA LYS A 49 1.17 12.25 13.55
C LYS A 49 0.17 12.09 12.41
N GLU A 50 -0.11 13.14 11.64
CA GLU A 50 -0.98 13.07 10.47
C GLU A 50 -0.32 12.30 9.33
N ALA A 51 0.96 12.57 9.05
CA ALA A 51 1.73 11.87 8.03
C ALA A 51 1.77 10.36 8.32
N GLU A 52 1.98 9.99 9.58
CA GLU A 52 1.99 8.60 10.04
C GLU A 52 0.62 7.92 9.85
N ASN A 53 -0.47 8.55 10.31
CA ASN A 53 -1.83 8.02 10.14
C ASN A 53 -2.21 7.86 8.65
N VAL A 54 -1.88 8.87 7.83
CA VAL A 54 -2.12 8.82 6.38
C VAL A 54 -1.29 7.72 5.73
N ALA A 55 -0.04 7.51 6.16
CA ALA A 55 0.80 6.42 5.67
C ALA A 55 0.18 5.05 5.95
N ILE A 56 -0.28 4.81 7.19
CA ILE A 56 -0.91 3.53 7.57
C ILE A 56 -2.20 3.31 6.78
N LEU A 57 -3.08 4.31 6.71
CA LEU A 57 -4.33 4.21 5.95
C LEU A 57 -4.08 3.96 4.47
N ASN A 58 -3.15 4.69 3.85
CA ASN A 58 -2.80 4.49 2.45
C ASN A 58 -2.21 3.10 2.21
N LYS A 59 -1.44 2.57 3.17
CA LYS A 59 -0.86 1.22 3.07
C LYS A 59 -1.93 0.12 3.12
N LEU A 60 -2.89 0.24 4.05
CA LEU A 60 -4.03 -0.67 4.14
C LEU A 60 -4.89 -0.61 2.88
N PHE A 61 -5.16 0.60 2.39
CA PHE A 61 -5.90 0.81 1.15
C PHE A 61 -5.20 0.18 -0.06
N ALA A 62 -3.89 0.41 -0.22
CA ALA A 62 -3.10 -0.20 -1.28
C ALA A 62 -3.11 -1.73 -1.18
N LEU A 63 -2.99 -2.30 0.02
CA LEU A 63 -3.03 -3.74 0.24
C LEU A 63 -4.38 -4.35 -0.20
N LEU A 64 -5.50 -3.67 0.08
CA LEU A 64 -6.82 -4.09 -0.40
C LEU A 64 -6.90 -4.11 -1.93
N LEU A 65 -6.39 -3.07 -2.59
CA LEU A 65 -6.35 -3.00 -4.07
C LEU A 65 -5.46 -4.11 -4.66
N LEU A 66 -4.30 -4.36 -4.08
CA LEU A 66 -3.38 -5.41 -4.54
C LEU A 66 -3.97 -6.81 -4.36
N THR A 67 -4.69 -7.03 -3.25
CA THR A 67 -5.42 -8.27 -3.02
C THR A 67 -6.57 -8.45 -4.01
N TYR A 68 -7.25 -7.35 -4.37
CA TYR A 68 -8.25 -7.36 -5.43
C TYR A 68 -7.65 -7.72 -6.80
N PHE A 69 -6.50 -7.16 -7.17
CA PHE A 69 -5.81 -7.55 -8.40
C PHE A 69 -5.43 -9.03 -8.41
N LEU A 70 -4.91 -9.56 -7.29
CA LEU A 70 -4.64 -10.99 -7.16
C LEU A 70 -5.91 -11.83 -7.33
N TYR A 71 -7.03 -11.42 -6.71
CA TYR A 71 -8.32 -12.09 -6.89
C TYR A 71 -8.72 -12.13 -8.36
N VAL A 72 -8.62 -11.01 -9.09
CA VAL A 72 -8.97 -10.97 -10.51
C VAL A 72 -8.04 -11.84 -11.34
N SER A 73 -6.72 -11.80 -11.10
CA SER A 73 -5.76 -12.67 -11.79
C SER A 73 -6.09 -14.16 -11.59
N ILE A 74 -6.50 -14.56 -10.38
CA ILE A 74 -6.92 -15.94 -10.09
C ILE A 74 -8.19 -16.31 -10.87
N GLN A 75 -9.18 -15.41 -10.88
CA GLN A 75 -10.42 -15.61 -11.65
C GLN A 75 -10.14 -15.78 -13.15
N GLU A 76 -9.25 -14.95 -13.70
CA GLU A 76 -8.84 -15.03 -15.09
C GLU A 76 -8.15 -16.36 -15.41
N TYR A 77 -7.22 -16.80 -14.56
CA TYR A 77 -6.57 -18.10 -14.69
C TYR A 77 -7.55 -19.28 -14.61
N GLN A 78 -8.53 -19.23 -13.71
CA GLN A 78 -9.55 -20.29 -13.58
C GLN A 78 -10.47 -20.37 -14.80
N LYS A 79 -10.79 -19.23 -15.42
CA LYS A 79 -11.66 -19.16 -16.60
C LYS A 79 -10.93 -19.52 -17.89
N GLN A 80 -9.68 -19.09 -18.03
CA GLN A 80 -8.87 -19.28 -19.24
C GLN A 80 -7.42 -19.61 -18.86
N PRO A 81 -7.16 -20.86 -18.44
CA PRO A 81 -5.83 -21.26 -18.00
C PRO A 81 -4.83 -21.16 -19.14
N SER A 82 -3.81 -20.33 -18.94
CA SER A 82 -2.69 -20.13 -19.85
C SER A 82 -1.42 -19.88 -19.07
N SER A 83 -0.26 -20.02 -19.72
CA SER A 83 1.02 -19.67 -19.09
C SER A 83 1.05 -18.19 -18.68
N ASP A 84 0.49 -17.30 -19.50
CA ASP A 84 0.45 -15.87 -19.25
C ASP A 84 -0.43 -15.55 -18.04
N ALA A 85 -1.61 -16.15 -17.96
CA ALA A 85 -2.51 -15.99 -16.81
C ALA A 85 -1.88 -16.51 -15.51
N TYR A 86 -1.14 -17.64 -15.57
CA TYR A 86 -0.38 -18.15 -14.43
C TYR A 86 0.71 -17.16 -13.98
N LEU A 87 1.47 -16.61 -14.92
CA LEU A 87 2.50 -15.61 -14.63
C LEU A 87 1.91 -14.35 -14.00
N GLN A 88 0.72 -13.93 -14.43
CA GLN A 88 0.02 -12.80 -13.81
C GLN A 88 -0.40 -13.11 -12.37
N VAL A 89 -0.93 -14.30 -12.08
CA VAL A 89 -1.23 -14.73 -10.70
C VAL A 89 0.04 -14.70 -9.84
N LEU A 90 1.14 -15.26 -10.34
CA LEU A 90 2.41 -15.27 -9.63
C LEU A 90 2.92 -13.85 -9.36
N ALA A 91 2.88 -12.96 -10.36
CA ALA A 91 3.28 -11.57 -10.22
C ALA A 91 2.43 -10.84 -9.17
N SER A 92 1.10 -10.97 -9.25
CA SER A 92 0.17 -10.36 -8.28
C SER A 92 0.41 -10.88 -6.86
N LEU A 93 0.70 -12.18 -6.71
CA LEU A 93 1.03 -12.77 -5.41
C LEU A 93 2.31 -12.19 -4.81
N LEU A 94 3.37 -12.05 -5.62
CA LEU A 94 4.63 -11.45 -5.19
C LEU A 94 4.44 -10.00 -4.74
N VAL A 95 3.60 -9.23 -5.46
CA VAL A 95 3.29 -7.84 -5.10
C VAL A 95 2.52 -7.77 -3.78
N VAL A 96 1.56 -8.67 -3.53
CA VAL A 96 0.86 -8.75 -2.23
C VAL A 96 1.84 -9.08 -1.10
N ILE A 97 2.75 -10.03 -1.30
CA ILE A 97 3.79 -10.38 -0.30
C ILE A 97 4.66 -9.16 0.00
N ALA A 98 5.13 -8.44 -1.03
CA ALA A 98 5.92 -7.22 -0.84
C ALA A 98 5.14 -6.13 -0.07
N ALA A 99 3.85 -5.99 -0.35
CA ALA A 99 2.97 -5.05 0.36
C ALA A 99 2.79 -5.43 1.83
N LEU A 100 2.64 -6.72 2.15
CA LEU A 100 2.56 -7.22 3.52
C LEU A 100 3.87 -6.96 4.30
N ILE A 101 5.03 -7.27 3.70
CA ILE A 101 6.34 -7.03 4.34
C ILE A 101 6.52 -5.55 4.65
N THR A 102 6.29 -4.69 3.65
CA THR A 102 6.46 -3.24 3.82
C THR A 102 5.41 -2.64 4.76
N GLY A 103 4.20 -3.22 4.83
CA GLY A 103 3.19 -2.86 5.82
C GLY A 103 3.59 -3.25 7.24
N TYR A 104 4.14 -4.45 7.43
CA TYR A 104 4.64 -4.90 8.73
C TYR A 104 5.75 -3.98 9.27
N VAL A 105 6.72 -3.61 8.42
CA VAL A 105 7.79 -2.66 8.80
C VAL A 105 7.21 -1.32 9.26
N LEU A 106 6.20 -0.80 8.55
CA LEU A 106 5.55 0.46 8.93
C LEU A 106 4.87 0.35 10.31
N LEU A 107 4.13 -0.72 10.57
CA LEU A 107 3.45 -0.94 11.84
C LEU A 107 4.42 -1.19 13.00
N LYS A 108 5.54 -1.88 12.74
CA LYS A 108 6.58 -2.08 13.76
C LYS A 108 7.19 -0.75 14.21
N ASN A 109 7.55 0.11 13.25
CA ASN A 109 8.13 1.42 13.55
C ASN A 109 7.13 2.34 14.29
N TYR A 110 5.83 2.20 13.99
CA TYR A 110 4.76 2.91 14.69
C TYR A 110 4.72 2.58 16.20
N ASP A 111 4.87 1.30 16.55
CA ASP A 111 4.87 0.87 17.95
C ASP A 111 6.17 1.29 18.68
N GLU A 112 7.33 1.21 18.02
CA GLU A 112 8.61 1.63 18.60
C GLU A 112 8.66 3.14 18.92
N ASN A 113 8.02 3.99 18.11
CA ASN A 113 7.93 5.44 18.35
C ASN A 113 6.99 5.83 19.51
N LYS A 114 6.20 4.90 20.05
CA LYS A 114 5.31 5.13 21.20
C LYS A 114 5.97 4.86 22.54
N GLU A 115 7.05 4.09 22.57
CA GLU A 115 7.80 3.91 23.80
C GLU A 115 8.55 5.22 24.10
N PRO A 116 8.29 5.89 25.24
CA PRO A 116 9.06 7.05 25.60
C PRO A 116 10.52 6.61 25.70
N ASN A 117 11.39 7.24 24.91
CA ASN A 117 12.83 7.15 25.10
C ASN A 117 13.12 7.71 26.50
N ILE A 118 13.15 6.84 27.50
CA ILE A 118 13.67 7.13 28.84
C ILE A 118 15.19 7.20 28.68
N SER A 119 15.67 8.25 28.01
CA SER A 119 17.01 8.75 28.19
C SER A 119 17.10 9.17 29.65
N ILE A 120 17.66 8.28 30.46
CA ILE A 120 18.10 8.55 31.81
C ILE A 120 19.19 9.61 31.67
N ASP A 121 18.79 10.87 31.80
CA ASP A 121 19.72 11.98 31.87
C ASP A 121 20.60 11.73 33.10
N ASN A 122 21.84 11.29 32.85
CA ASN A 122 22.80 11.03 33.90
C ASN A 122 23.27 12.40 34.40
N PRO A 123 22.94 12.83 35.63
CA PRO A 123 23.43 14.10 36.12
C PRO A 123 24.96 14.03 36.18
N GLU A 124 25.62 14.89 35.40
CA GLU A 124 27.07 15.07 35.47
C GLU A 124 27.43 15.46 36.91
N ILE A 125 28.35 14.70 37.50
CA ILE A 125 28.92 14.90 38.85
C ILE A 125 30.14 15.81 38.74
#